data_AF-A0A944YAS9-F1
#
_entry.id   AF-A0A944YAS9-F1
#
_cell.length_a   1.000
_cell.length_b   1.000
_cell.length_c   1.000
_cell.angle_alpha   90.00
_cell.angle_beta   90.00
_cell.angle_gamma   90.00
#
_symmetry.space_group_name_H-M   'P 1'
#
loop_
_entity.id
_entity.type
_entity.pdbx_description
1 polymer ?
#
loop_
_entity_poly.entity_id
_entity_poly.type
_entity_poly.pdbx_seq_one_letter_code
_entity_poly.pdbx_strand_id
1 'polypeptide(L)'
;GESVFGKRMYKNSKLADRELFEPFPKQKPDETLIDGVAESLEKNIGSPRESGHNVIFASLAIRALKEHPAFATPAVVDGIRKLISLFDNSHPGSGYYGKKRGRIYGNKIKLPNDDGTPLYTDMEGMTIAVLDEVINQKPEINRTGYGSLVHVVNHAAAIADLSVYGYSELVPRAVRAHRDHLRLWRNLPNVADEKGQVKVSQFTPHTAAYWTSGKIPYDRALLTHRVKTMFGFDELAAAVDEEAKEKAAYNKLRFMI
;
A
#
# COMPACT_ATOMS: atom_id res chain seq x y z
N GLY A 1 10.21 19.66 -18.12
CA GLY A 1 9.29 18.54 -17.89
C GLY A 1 8.05 19.10 -17.24
N GLU A 2 6.86 18.73 -17.70
CA GLU A 2 5.61 19.09 -17.03
C GLU A 2 5.51 18.35 -15.68
N SER A 3 4.87 18.97 -14.69
CA SER A 3 4.69 18.36 -13.37
C SER A 3 3.92 17.05 -13.47
N VAL A 4 4.48 15.99 -12.89
CA VAL A 4 3.80 14.69 -12.72
C VAL A 4 2.67 14.76 -11.70
N PHE A 5 2.61 15.84 -10.92
CA PHE A 5 1.52 16.17 -10.02
C PHE A 5 0.48 16.97 -10.81
N GLY A 6 -0.40 16.28 -11.53
CA GLY A 6 -1.31 16.89 -12.50
C GLY A 6 -2.10 18.12 -11.97
N LYS A 7 -2.67 18.91 -12.90
CA LYS A 7 -3.35 20.22 -12.69
C LYS A 7 -4.32 20.33 -11.49
N ARG A 8 -4.78 19.23 -10.90
CA ARG A 8 -5.61 19.20 -9.69
C ARG A 8 -4.85 19.50 -8.39
N MET A 9 -3.57 19.15 -8.26
CA MET A 9 -2.78 19.50 -7.07
C MET A 9 -2.61 21.02 -6.94
N TYR A 10 -2.51 21.73 -8.06
CA TYR A 10 -2.37 23.19 -8.12
C TYR A 10 -3.48 23.98 -7.40
N LYS A 11 -4.70 23.46 -7.30
CA LYS A 11 -5.81 24.23 -6.72
C LYS A 11 -5.80 24.30 -5.19
N ASN A 12 -5.19 23.31 -4.53
CA ASN A 12 -5.25 23.16 -3.06
C ASN A 12 -3.88 22.97 -2.40
N SER A 13 -2.79 22.87 -3.17
CA SER A 13 -1.44 22.80 -2.61
C SER A 13 -0.98 24.18 -2.14
N LYS A 14 -0.46 24.26 -0.91
CA LYS A 14 0.22 25.47 -0.41
C LYS A 14 1.65 25.60 -0.93
N LEU A 15 2.17 24.56 -1.59
CA LEU A 15 3.53 24.50 -2.15
C LEU A 15 3.45 24.37 -3.67
N ALA A 16 4.25 25.17 -4.37
CA ALA A 16 4.52 25.04 -5.78
C ALA A 16 5.42 23.82 -6.05
N ASP A 17 5.39 23.28 -7.27
CA ASP A 17 6.20 22.10 -7.64
C ASP A 17 7.69 22.31 -7.35
N ARG A 18 8.22 23.52 -7.60
CA ARG A 18 9.63 23.84 -7.32
C ARG A 18 9.98 23.72 -5.83
N GLU A 19 9.04 24.03 -4.95
CA GLU A 19 9.23 24.03 -3.49
C GLU A 19 9.26 22.60 -2.94
N LEU A 20 8.69 21.62 -3.66
CA LEU A 20 8.80 20.20 -3.31
C LEU A 20 10.21 19.63 -3.53
N PHE A 21 11.01 20.29 -4.36
CA PHE A 21 12.38 19.88 -4.70
C PHE A 21 13.45 20.81 -4.12
N GLU A 22 13.07 21.76 -3.28
CA GLU A 22 14.05 22.57 -2.55
C GLU A 22 14.86 21.66 -1.60
N PRO A 23 16.19 21.84 -1.54
CA PRO A 23 17.01 21.00 -0.70
C PRO A 23 16.66 21.21 0.77
N PHE A 24 16.64 20.11 1.53
CA PHE A 24 16.53 20.20 2.98
C PHE A 24 17.71 20.99 3.58
N PRO A 25 17.53 21.63 4.76
CA PRO A 25 18.63 22.24 5.49
C PRO A 25 19.79 21.26 5.68
N LYS A 26 21.02 21.74 5.52
CA LYS A 26 22.21 20.93 5.82
C LYS A 26 22.27 20.66 7.32
N GLN A 27 22.06 19.41 7.70
CA GLN A 27 22.07 18.95 9.09
C GLN A 27 22.92 17.69 9.18
N LYS A 28 23.50 17.44 10.37
CA LYS A 28 24.23 16.19 10.63
C LYS A 28 23.20 15.04 10.67
N PRO A 29 23.45 13.93 9.98
CA PRO A 29 22.62 12.73 10.12
C PRO A 29 22.75 12.14 11.53
N ASP A 30 21.66 11.55 12.01
CA ASP A 30 21.54 10.88 13.30
C ASP A 30 20.59 9.68 13.16
N GLU A 31 21.18 8.49 13.06
CA GLU A 31 20.47 7.22 12.89
C GLU A 31 19.59 6.86 14.10
N THR A 32 19.90 7.40 15.28
CA THR A 32 19.11 7.14 16.50
C THR A 32 17.71 7.73 16.43
N LEU A 33 17.47 8.66 15.50
CA LEU A 33 16.16 9.27 15.28
C LEU A 33 15.19 8.35 14.54
N ILE A 34 15.68 7.33 13.82
CA ILE A 34 14.84 6.48 12.95
C ILE A 34 13.73 5.78 13.75
N ASP A 35 14.04 5.35 14.98
CA ASP A 35 13.07 4.67 15.86
C ASP A 35 11.87 5.58 16.19
N GLY A 36 12.05 6.90 16.16
CA GLY A 36 10.98 7.89 16.30
C GLY A 36 9.89 7.78 15.22
N VAL A 37 10.19 7.21 14.04
CA VAL A 37 9.19 6.91 13.00
C VAL A 37 8.29 5.76 13.44
N ALA A 38 8.87 4.67 13.96
CA ALA A 38 8.13 3.52 14.48
C ALA A 38 7.29 3.90 15.71
N GLU A 39 7.84 4.70 16.63
CA GLU A 39 7.09 5.27 17.76
C GLU A 39 5.87 6.10 17.32
N SER A 40 6.01 6.85 16.22
CA SER A 40 4.89 7.63 15.67
C SER A 40 3.82 6.72 15.06
N LEU A 41 4.23 5.63 14.41
CA LEU A 41 3.33 4.64 13.83
C LEU A 41 2.53 3.88 14.89
N GLU A 42 3.16 3.59 16.05
CA GLU A 42 2.57 2.77 17.10
C GLU A 42 1.13 3.19 17.48
N LYS A 43 0.87 4.50 17.51
CA LYS A 43 -0.43 5.08 17.89
C LYS A 43 -1.57 4.69 16.96
N ASN A 44 -1.28 4.43 15.69
CA ASN A 44 -2.29 4.22 14.66
C ASN A 44 -2.16 2.92 13.88
N ILE A 45 -1.13 2.11 14.15
CA ILE A 45 -0.83 0.84 13.45
C ILE A 45 -1.94 -0.21 13.55
N GLY A 46 -2.73 -0.18 14.63
CA GLY A 46 -3.80 -1.14 14.87
C GLY A 46 -5.04 -0.97 13.98
N SER A 47 -4.98 -0.14 12.94
CA SER A 47 -6.08 0.07 11.99
C SER A 47 -5.55 0.40 10.59
N PRO A 48 -6.26 0.03 9.52
CA PRO A 48 -5.79 0.21 8.15
C PRO A 48 -6.00 1.63 7.63
N ARG A 49 -5.39 2.63 8.29
CA ARG A 49 -5.56 4.06 8.00
C ARG A 49 -5.24 4.35 6.53
N GLU A 50 -6.23 4.91 5.83
CA GLU A 50 -6.18 5.16 4.39
C GLU A 50 -5.67 3.96 3.58
N SER A 51 -6.29 2.78 3.75
CA SER A 51 -5.90 1.56 3.02
C SER A 51 -4.48 1.07 3.34
N GLY A 52 -4.07 1.24 4.61
CA GLY A 52 -2.76 0.82 5.12
C GLY A 52 -1.62 1.79 4.84
N HIS A 53 -1.90 3.01 4.37
CA HIS A 53 -0.87 4.00 4.06
C HIS A 53 0.00 4.40 5.26
N ASN A 54 -0.54 4.38 6.48
CA ASN A 54 0.25 4.62 7.68
C ASN A 54 1.42 3.63 7.78
N VAL A 55 1.14 2.33 7.64
CA VAL A 55 2.16 1.28 7.71
C VAL A 55 3.07 1.33 6.49
N ILE A 56 2.50 1.49 5.28
CA ILE A 56 3.27 1.54 4.03
C ILE A 56 4.28 2.69 4.05
N PHE A 57 3.87 3.89 4.44
CA PHE A 57 4.77 5.05 4.45
C PHE A 57 5.82 4.96 5.55
N ALA A 58 5.44 4.51 6.75
CA ALA A 58 6.39 4.34 7.83
C ALA A 58 7.46 3.29 7.48
N SER A 59 7.04 2.14 6.93
CA SER A 59 7.94 1.06 6.54
C SER A 59 8.94 1.51 5.47
N LEU A 60 8.46 2.12 4.38
CA LEU A 60 9.33 2.63 3.31
C LEU A 60 10.32 3.67 3.83
N ALA A 61 9.90 4.53 4.74
CA ALA A 61 10.76 5.53 5.36
C ALA A 61 11.83 4.89 6.25
N ILE A 62 11.45 3.95 7.12
CA ILE A 62 12.37 3.19 7.99
C ILE A 62 13.42 2.49 7.14
N ARG A 63 12.98 1.73 6.14
CA ARG A 63 13.86 1.04 5.20
C ARG A 63 14.85 2.00 4.55
N ALA A 64 14.36 3.07 3.94
CA ALA A 64 15.21 4.03 3.24
C ALA A 64 16.24 4.68 4.17
N LEU A 65 15.87 5.00 5.41
CA LEU A 65 16.77 5.60 6.38
C LEU A 65 17.78 4.60 6.97
N LYS A 66 17.40 3.33 7.16
CA LYS A 66 18.32 2.27 7.63
C LYS A 66 19.31 1.88 6.54
N GLU A 67 18.89 1.80 5.27
CA GLU A 67 19.77 1.49 4.13
C GLU A 67 20.63 2.71 3.71
N HIS A 68 20.14 3.93 3.97
CA HIS A 68 20.85 5.17 3.63
C HIS A 68 20.86 6.16 4.81
N PRO A 69 21.63 5.88 5.87
CA PRO A 69 21.61 6.66 7.11
C PRO A 69 22.05 8.12 6.94
N ALA A 70 22.78 8.45 5.88
CA ALA A 70 23.13 9.82 5.53
C ALA A 70 21.90 10.75 5.33
N PHE A 71 20.71 10.19 5.08
CA PHE A 71 19.47 10.95 4.97
C PHE A 71 18.67 11.06 6.28
N ALA A 72 19.08 10.37 7.36
CA ALA A 72 18.45 10.41 8.68
C ALA A 72 18.78 11.72 9.41
N THR A 73 18.45 12.86 8.79
CA THR A 73 18.60 14.18 9.39
C THR A 73 17.37 14.53 10.24
N PRO A 74 17.51 15.39 11.27
CA PRO A 74 16.37 15.83 12.08
C PRO A 74 15.17 16.34 11.27
N ALA A 75 15.40 17.18 10.25
CA ALA A 75 14.31 17.73 9.42
C ALA A 75 13.56 16.64 8.63
N VAL A 76 14.28 15.66 8.09
CA VAL A 76 13.68 14.54 7.33
C VAL A 76 12.87 13.65 8.27
N VAL A 77 13.47 13.22 9.38
CA VAL A 77 12.81 12.32 10.33
C VAL A 77 11.59 13.00 10.97
N ASP A 78 11.70 14.26 11.38
CA ASP A 78 10.55 15.01 11.94
C ASP A 78 9.44 15.21 10.92
N GLY A 79 9.78 15.44 9.64
CA GLY A 79 8.81 15.48 8.55
C GLY A 79 8.02 14.19 8.41
N ILE A 80 8.72 13.05 8.45
CA ILE A 80 8.11 11.71 8.39
C ILE A 80 7.23 11.48 9.62
N ARG A 81 7.71 11.76 10.83
CA ARG A 81 6.93 11.61 12.08
C ARG A 81 5.65 12.42 12.06
N LYS A 82 5.72 13.66 11.56
CA LYS A 82 4.54 14.53 11.35
C LYS A 82 3.58 13.90 10.35
N LEU A 83 4.07 13.41 9.21
CA LEU A 83 3.25 12.71 8.21
C LEU A 83 2.54 11.49 8.83
N ILE A 84 3.25 10.65 9.57
CA ILE A 84 2.65 9.46 10.20
C ILE A 84 1.58 9.85 11.23
N SER A 85 1.82 10.92 12.00
CA SER A 85 0.84 11.42 12.98
C SER A 85 -0.45 11.96 12.33
N LEU A 86 -0.43 12.37 11.05
CA LEU A 86 -1.65 12.76 10.34
C LEU A 86 -2.66 11.61 10.20
N PHE A 87 -2.22 10.35 10.35
CA PHE A 87 -3.10 9.18 10.27
C PHE A 87 -3.86 8.85 11.56
N ASP A 88 -3.55 9.50 12.68
CA ASP A 88 -4.13 9.17 14.00
C ASP A 88 -5.66 9.18 13.99
N ASN A 89 -6.25 10.10 13.23
CA ASN A 89 -7.70 10.26 13.10
C ASN A 89 -8.24 9.87 11.72
N SER A 90 -7.41 9.29 10.84
CA SER A 90 -7.81 8.96 9.47
C SER A 90 -8.70 7.73 9.42
N HIS A 91 -9.60 7.68 8.44
CA HIS A 91 -10.47 6.52 8.23
C HIS A 91 -9.74 5.40 7.48
N PRO A 92 -10.28 4.17 7.42
CA PRO A 92 -9.73 3.06 6.64
C PRO A 92 -9.60 3.29 5.11
N GLY A 93 -10.07 4.42 4.60
CA GLY A 93 -10.29 4.68 3.19
C GLY A 93 -11.76 4.54 2.84
N SER A 94 -12.08 4.55 1.53
CA SER A 94 -13.46 4.43 1.05
C SER A 94 -13.61 3.40 -0.06
N GLY A 95 -14.77 2.74 -0.08
CA GLY A 95 -15.21 1.82 -1.12
C GLY A 95 -16.38 2.36 -1.93
N TYR A 96 -16.50 1.99 -3.20
CA TYR A 96 -17.64 2.31 -4.06
C TYR A 96 -18.66 1.16 -4.05
N TYR A 97 -19.88 1.45 -3.62
CA TYR A 97 -20.94 0.46 -3.40
C TYR A 97 -22.08 0.56 -4.44
N GLY A 98 -21.72 0.91 -5.69
CA GLY A 98 -22.65 1.05 -6.81
C GLY A 98 -23.33 2.42 -6.88
N LYS A 99 -23.98 2.70 -8.01
CA LYS A 99 -24.55 4.02 -8.34
C LYS A 99 -25.52 4.56 -7.28
N LYS A 100 -26.31 3.66 -6.67
CA LYS A 100 -27.31 4.03 -5.65
C LYS A 100 -26.70 4.46 -4.32
N ARG A 101 -25.60 3.82 -3.90
CA ARG A 101 -24.99 4.05 -2.57
C ARG A 101 -23.77 4.97 -2.62
N GLY A 102 -23.10 5.06 -3.77
CA GLY A 102 -21.91 5.89 -3.94
C GLY A 102 -20.70 5.37 -3.16
N ARG A 103 -19.80 6.29 -2.78
CA ARG A 103 -18.62 5.97 -1.98
C ARG A 103 -18.93 6.04 -0.49
N ILE A 104 -18.47 5.06 0.26
CA ILE A 104 -18.66 4.95 1.71
C ILE A 104 -17.31 4.73 2.37
N TYR A 105 -17.05 5.43 3.48
CA TYR A 105 -15.84 5.21 4.29
C TYR A 105 -15.90 3.89 5.04
N GLY A 106 -14.76 3.21 5.18
CA GLY A 106 -14.69 1.87 5.78
C GLY A 106 -15.19 1.80 7.22
N ASN A 107 -15.01 2.87 7.99
CA ASN A 107 -15.54 2.98 9.36
C ASN A 107 -17.08 3.12 9.43
N LYS A 108 -17.76 3.26 8.29
CA LYS A 108 -19.23 3.27 8.18
C LYS A 108 -19.77 1.96 7.58
N ILE A 109 -18.90 1.01 7.27
CA ILE A 109 -19.28 -0.31 6.77
C ILE A 109 -19.44 -1.28 7.94
N LYS A 110 -20.59 -1.93 7.98
CA LYS A 110 -20.82 -3.07 8.87
C LYS A 110 -20.42 -4.33 8.13
N LEU A 111 -19.27 -4.90 8.49
CA LEU A 111 -18.81 -6.17 7.94
C LEU A 111 -19.61 -7.33 8.57
N PRO A 112 -19.94 -8.39 7.80
CA PRO A 112 -20.49 -9.62 8.36
C PRO A 112 -19.55 -10.25 9.40
N ASN A 113 -20.10 -11.00 10.36
CA ASN A 113 -19.28 -11.74 11.32
C ASN A 113 -18.44 -12.83 10.63
N ASP A 114 -19.04 -13.49 9.64
CA ASP A 114 -18.38 -14.41 8.73
C ASP A 114 -18.56 -13.90 7.29
N ASP A 115 -17.46 -13.52 6.67
CA ASP A 115 -17.37 -13.02 5.29
C ASP A 115 -16.44 -13.92 4.44
N GLY A 116 -16.09 -15.11 4.94
CA GLY A 116 -15.16 -16.03 4.29
C GLY A 116 -13.74 -15.49 4.12
N THR A 117 -13.37 -14.39 4.79
CA THR A 117 -11.99 -13.89 4.78
C THR A 117 -11.14 -14.77 5.70
N PRO A 118 -9.98 -15.27 5.22
CA PRO A 118 -9.09 -16.10 6.03
C PRO A 118 -8.81 -15.51 7.41
N LEU A 119 -8.80 -16.38 8.42
CA LEU A 119 -8.31 -16.05 9.75
C LEU A 119 -6.80 -16.22 9.75
N TYR A 120 -6.09 -15.18 10.13
CA TYR A 120 -4.65 -15.21 10.38
C TYR A 120 -4.30 -14.19 11.47
N THR A 121 -3.26 -14.51 12.24
CA THR A 121 -2.77 -13.69 13.36
C THR A 121 -1.26 -13.47 13.31
N ASP A 122 -0.59 -14.05 12.34
CA ASP A 122 0.86 -14.03 12.14
C ASP A 122 1.23 -13.67 10.70
N MET A 123 2.53 -13.55 10.46
CA MET A 123 3.11 -13.21 9.15
C MET A 123 2.83 -14.27 8.11
N GLU A 124 3.05 -15.55 8.44
CA GLU A 124 2.89 -16.67 7.51
C GLU A 124 1.45 -16.75 7.00
N GLY A 125 0.46 -16.74 7.90
CA GLY A 125 -0.95 -16.77 7.53
C GLY A 125 -1.39 -15.54 6.73
N MET A 126 -0.85 -14.36 7.05
CA MET A 126 -1.08 -13.14 6.26
C MET A 126 -0.53 -13.27 4.84
N THR A 127 0.72 -13.73 4.70
CA THR A 127 1.38 -13.91 3.41
C THR A 127 0.62 -14.91 2.55
N ILE A 128 0.31 -16.09 3.10
CA ILE A 128 -0.46 -17.13 2.38
C ILE A 128 -1.81 -16.57 1.92
N ALA A 129 -2.53 -15.85 2.79
CA ALA A 129 -3.80 -15.23 2.42
C ALA A 129 -3.64 -14.24 1.26
N VAL A 130 -2.61 -13.39 1.28
CA VAL A 130 -2.34 -12.44 0.18
C VAL A 130 -2.00 -13.15 -1.12
N LEU A 131 -1.15 -14.18 -1.08
CA LEU A 131 -0.81 -14.98 -2.27
C LEU A 131 -2.08 -15.61 -2.87
N ASP A 132 -2.94 -16.18 -2.04
CA ASP A 132 -4.21 -16.77 -2.48
C ASP A 132 -5.17 -15.72 -3.07
N GLU A 133 -5.25 -14.50 -2.52
CA GLU A 133 -6.04 -13.42 -3.12
C GLU A 133 -5.50 -12.99 -4.49
N VAL A 134 -4.17 -12.90 -4.63
CA VAL A 134 -3.53 -12.59 -5.92
C VAL A 134 -3.86 -13.67 -6.94
N ILE A 135 -3.67 -14.96 -6.61
CA ILE A 135 -3.96 -16.08 -7.51
C ILE A 135 -5.42 -16.07 -7.95
N ASN A 136 -6.34 -15.91 -7.00
CA ASN A 136 -7.78 -16.04 -7.22
C ASN A 136 -8.45 -14.74 -7.71
N GLN A 137 -7.69 -13.66 -7.91
CA GLN A 137 -8.26 -12.39 -8.31
C GLN A 137 -9.04 -12.50 -9.62
N LYS A 138 -10.29 -12.02 -9.57
CA LYS A 138 -11.16 -11.89 -10.73
C LYS A 138 -11.30 -10.43 -11.18
N PRO A 139 -11.23 -10.11 -12.48
CA PRO A 139 -11.32 -8.74 -12.99
C PRO A 139 -12.64 -7.99 -12.70
N GLU A 140 -13.72 -8.70 -12.37
CA GLU A 140 -15.05 -8.15 -12.18
C GLU A 140 -15.34 -7.67 -10.75
N ILE A 141 -14.69 -8.24 -9.74
CA ILE A 141 -14.96 -7.98 -8.32
C ILE A 141 -13.88 -7.12 -7.65
N ASN A 142 -14.22 -6.55 -6.49
CA ASN A 142 -13.31 -5.86 -5.57
C ASN A 142 -12.46 -4.76 -6.23
N ARG A 143 -13.05 -4.04 -7.21
CA ARG A 143 -12.29 -3.20 -8.14
C ARG A 143 -12.25 -1.69 -7.82
N THR A 144 -13.06 -1.20 -6.89
CA THR A 144 -13.17 0.25 -6.66
C THR A 144 -13.32 0.58 -5.19
N GLY A 145 -12.18 0.70 -4.50
CA GLY A 145 -12.17 1.03 -3.09
C GLY A 145 -10.91 0.56 -2.40
N TYR A 146 -10.65 1.15 -1.23
CA TYR A 146 -9.63 0.68 -0.28
C TYR A 146 -8.29 0.35 -0.93
N GLY A 147 -7.82 1.21 -1.84
CA GLY A 147 -6.52 1.02 -2.48
C GLY A 147 -6.40 -0.19 -3.45
N SER A 148 -7.46 -0.99 -3.64
CA SER A 148 -7.48 -2.26 -4.40
C SER A 148 -6.51 -3.32 -3.87
N LEU A 149 -6.45 -4.47 -4.55
CA LEU A 149 -5.55 -5.57 -4.17
C LEU A 149 -4.09 -5.13 -4.08
N VAL A 150 -3.66 -4.15 -4.89
CA VAL A 150 -2.28 -3.65 -4.85
C VAL A 150 -1.95 -3.04 -3.48
N HIS A 151 -2.87 -2.32 -2.83
CA HIS A 151 -2.62 -1.79 -1.49
C HIS A 151 -2.71 -2.86 -0.41
N VAL A 152 -3.51 -3.91 -0.60
CA VAL A 152 -3.49 -5.08 0.29
C VAL A 152 -2.10 -5.72 0.26
N VAL A 153 -1.57 -6.01 -0.93
CA VAL A 153 -0.19 -6.55 -1.10
C VAL A 153 0.86 -5.62 -0.48
N ASN A 154 0.80 -4.32 -0.78
CA ASN A 154 1.76 -3.35 -0.24
C ASN A 154 1.68 -3.23 1.29
N HIS A 155 0.48 -3.34 1.86
CA HIS A 155 0.29 -3.27 3.31
C HIS A 155 0.91 -4.51 3.97
N ALA A 156 0.71 -5.71 3.42
CA ALA A 156 1.39 -6.92 3.91
C ALA A 156 2.91 -6.84 3.78
N ALA A 157 3.43 -6.39 2.63
CA ALA A 157 4.86 -6.20 2.41
C ALA A 157 5.48 -5.23 3.42
N ALA A 158 4.80 -4.11 3.70
CA ALA A 158 5.24 -3.14 4.69
C ALA A 158 5.29 -3.72 6.11
N ILE A 159 4.42 -4.69 6.43
CA ILE A 159 4.46 -5.37 7.72
C ILE A 159 5.66 -6.34 7.79
N ALA A 160 5.96 -7.03 6.68
CA ALA A 160 7.15 -7.88 6.58
C ALA A 160 8.43 -7.06 6.78
N ASP A 161 8.55 -5.93 6.09
CA ASP A 161 9.66 -4.98 6.23
C ASP A 161 9.83 -4.52 7.69
N LEU A 162 8.75 -4.16 8.40
CA LEU A 162 8.85 -3.76 9.81
C LEU A 162 9.52 -4.87 10.66
N SER A 163 9.21 -6.14 10.39
CA SER A 163 9.87 -7.25 11.07
C SER A 163 11.36 -7.34 10.71
N VAL A 164 11.70 -7.23 9.42
CA VAL A 164 13.08 -7.31 8.93
C VAL A 164 13.94 -6.19 9.51
N TYR A 165 13.39 -4.98 9.65
CA TYR A 165 14.09 -3.81 10.18
C TYR A 165 14.07 -3.68 11.71
N GLY A 166 13.64 -4.72 12.42
CA GLY A 166 13.79 -4.82 13.88
C GLY A 166 12.60 -4.32 14.72
N TYR A 167 11.42 -4.15 14.11
CA TYR A 167 10.20 -3.67 14.78
C TYR A 167 9.14 -4.77 14.91
N SER A 168 9.57 -6.01 15.20
CA SER A 168 8.71 -7.20 15.27
C SER A 168 7.60 -7.10 16.33
N GLU A 169 7.76 -6.28 17.35
CA GLU A 169 6.75 -5.99 18.37
C GLU A 169 5.51 -5.27 17.82
N LEU A 170 5.65 -4.57 16.69
CA LEU A 170 4.55 -3.89 16.02
C LEU A 170 3.71 -4.84 15.14
N VAL A 171 4.33 -5.91 14.66
CA VAL A 171 3.77 -6.83 13.65
C VAL A 171 2.42 -7.42 14.04
N PRO A 172 2.18 -7.95 15.27
CA PRO A 172 0.89 -8.56 15.59
C PRO A 172 -0.30 -7.59 15.47
N ARG A 173 -0.09 -6.30 15.82
CA ARG A 173 -1.12 -5.26 15.66
C ARG A 173 -1.36 -4.95 14.19
N ALA A 174 -0.29 -4.85 13.41
CA ALA A 174 -0.36 -4.54 11.99
C ALA A 174 -1.00 -5.68 11.18
N VAL A 175 -0.71 -6.94 11.49
CA VAL A 175 -1.34 -8.12 10.86
C VAL A 175 -2.85 -8.12 11.07
N ARG A 176 -3.33 -7.79 12.27
CA ARG A 176 -4.76 -7.65 12.53
C ARG A 176 -5.39 -6.51 11.72
N ALA A 177 -4.71 -5.37 11.64
CA ALA A 177 -5.13 -4.23 10.83
C ALA A 177 -5.17 -4.58 9.33
N HIS A 178 -4.20 -5.35 8.84
CA HIS A 178 -4.18 -5.87 7.49
C HIS A 178 -5.37 -6.79 7.21
N ARG A 179 -5.73 -7.66 8.16
CA ARG A 179 -6.94 -8.48 8.02
C ARG A 179 -8.21 -7.63 7.88
N ASP A 180 -8.35 -6.57 8.67
CA ASP A 180 -9.48 -5.65 8.51
C ASP A 180 -9.46 -4.92 7.16
N HIS A 181 -8.28 -4.58 6.65
CA HIS A 181 -8.13 -4.04 5.31
C HIS A 181 -8.64 -5.03 4.24
N LEU A 182 -8.21 -6.29 4.33
CA LEU A 182 -8.61 -7.35 3.42
C LEU A 182 -10.13 -7.55 3.44
N ARG A 183 -10.74 -7.58 4.63
CA ARG A 183 -12.19 -7.72 4.79
C ARG A 183 -12.96 -6.57 4.14
N LEU A 184 -12.51 -5.33 4.34
CA LEU A 184 -13.12 -4.15 3.70
C LEU A 184 -13.03 -4.24 2.17
N TRP A 185 -11.89 -4.64 1.64
CA TRP A 185 -11.69 -4.80 0.20
C TRP A 185 -12.54 -5.95 -0.38
N ARG A 186 -12.60 -7.12 0.29
CA ARG A 186 -13.45 -8.26 -0.11
C ARG A 186 -14.95 -7.96 -0.05
N ASN A 187 -15.35 -7.00 0.79
CA ASN A 187 -16.76 -6.59 0.91
C ASN A 187 -17.25 -5.69 -0.24
N LEU A 188 -16.37 -5.25 -1.14
CA LEU A 188 -16.76 -4.44 -2.29
C LEU A 188 -17.68 -5.24 -3.24
N PRO A 189 -18.78 -4.65 -3.72
CA PRO A 189 -19.68 -5.34 -4.64
C PRO A 189 -19.04 -5.49 -6.03
N ASN A 190 -19.54 -6.49 -6.78
CA ASN A 190 -19.33 -6.53 -8.23
C ASN A 190 -20.03 -5.33 -8.86
N VAL A 191 -19.26 -4.45 -9.51
CA VAL A 191 -19.74 -3.25 -10.21
C VAL A 191 -19.32 -3.28 -11.68
N ALA A 192 -19.08 -4.47 -12.23
CA ALA A 192 -18.58 -4.62 -13.59
C ALA A 192 -19.55 -4.06 -14.63
N ASP A 193 -20.85 -4.20 -14.42
CA ASP A 193 -21.87 -3.62 -15.31
C ASP A 193 -21.83 -2.08 -15.33
N GLU A 194 -21.39 -1.46 -14.22
CA GLU A 194 -21.29 0.01 -14.12
C GLU A 194 -19.93 0.57 -14.59
N LYS A 195 -18.85 -0.19 -14.41
CA LYS A 195 -17.47 0.29 -14.56
C LYS A 195 -16.66 -0.49 -15.60
N GLY A 196 -17.24 -1.49 -16.25
CA GLY A 196 -16.57 -2.48 -17.11
C GLY A 196 -15.83 -3.55 -16.31
N GLN A 197 -14.95 -4.30 -16.95
CA GLN A 197 -13.99 -5.17 -16.26
C GLN A 197 -12.69 -4.41 -15.97
N VAL A 198 -11.96 -4.84 -14.94
CA VAL A 198 -10.56 -4.44 -14.72
C VAL A 198 -9.74 -4.84 -15.95
N LYS A 199 -9.18 -3.85 -16.64
CA LYS A 199 -8.22 -4.10 -17.72
C LYS A 199 -6.88 -4.50 -17.12
N VAL A 200 -6.32 -5.61 -17.61
CA VAL A 200 -4.98 -6.08 -17.29
C VAL A 200 -4.04 -5.81 -18.47
N SER A 201 -2.77 -5.59 -18.18
CA SER A 201 -1.74 -5.41 -19.19
C SER A 201 -1.48 -6.73 -19.92
N GLN A 202 -1.23 -6.67 -21.22
CA GLN A 202 -0.71 -7.81 -21.99
C GLN A 202 0.81 -7.97 -21.83
N PHE A 203 1.49 -6.93 -21.35
CA PHE A 203 2.93 -6.90 -21.12
C PHE A 203 3.23 -6.99 -19.63
N THR A 204 4.40 -7.52 -19.29
CA THR A 204 4.93 -7.52 -17.93
C THR A 204 5.89 -6.33 -17.75
N PRO A 205 6.03 -5.76 -16.53
CA PRO A 205 7.01 -4.72 -16.23
C PRO A 205 8.47 -5.05 -16.59
N HIS A 206 8.78 -6.32 -16.82
CA HIS A 206 10.12 -6.77 -17.22
C HIS A 206 10.41 -6.63 -18.71
N THR A 207 9.44 -6.15 -19.49
CA THR A 207 9.61 -5.96 -20.93
C THR A 207 9.50 -4.48 -21.30
N ALA A 208 10.33 -4.01 -22.23
CA ALA A 208 10.29 -2.63 -22.70
C ALA A 208 8.90 -2.22 -23.25
N ALA A 209 8.17 -3.18 -23.85
CA ALA A 209 6.83 -2.97 -24.38
C ALA A 209 5.83 -2.53 -23.31
N TYR A 210 5.99 -2.96 -22.07
CA TYR A 210 5.20 -2.45 -20.95
C TYR A 210 5.34 -0.93 -20.85
N TRP A 211 6.56 -0.43 -20.69
CA TRP A 211 6.83 0.99 -20.47
C TRP A 211 6.58 1.89 -21.67
N THR A 212 6.69 1.35 -22.90
CA THR A 212 6.68 2.15 -24.13
C THR A 212 5.39 2.04 -24.95
N SER A 213 4.54 1.04 -24.72
CA SER A 213 3.38 0.78 -25.58
C SER A 213 2.28 1.85 -25.54
N GLY A 214 2.23 2.67 -24.49
CA GLY A 214 1.10 3.58 -24.23
C GLY A 214 -0.25 2.89 -23.96
N LYS A 215 -0.25 1.55 -23.87
CA LYS A 215 -1.46 0.72 -23.72
C LYS A 215 -1.77 0.36 -22.27
N ILE A 216 -0.94 0.77 -21.31
CA ILE A 216 -1.20 0.47 -19.90
C ILE A 216 -2.24 1.47 -19.36
N PRO A 217 -3.32 1.01 -18.69
CA PRO A 217 -4.34 1.88 -18.11
C PRO A 217 -3.74 3.00 -17.23
N TYR A 218 -4.07 4.24 -17.58
CA TYR A 218 -3.55 5.47 -16.96
C TYR A 218 -3.98 5.64 -15.50
N ASP A 219 -5.16 5.13 -15.11
CA ASP A 219 -5.68 5.20 -13.75
C ASP A 219 -4.97 4.28 -12.74
N ARG A 220 -4.08 3.40 -13.24
CA ARG A 220 -3.17 2.56 -12.45
C ARG A 220 -1.72 3.04 -12.51
N ALA A 221 -1.49 4.15 -13.20
CA ALA A 221 -0.19 4.80 -13.35
C ALA A 221 -0.06 5.95 -12.35
N LEU A 222 0.25 5.60 -11.11
CA LEU A 222 1.42 6.25 -10.55
C LEU A 222 2.52 5.19 -10.60
N LEU A 223 3.65 5.51 -11.24
CA LEU A 223 4.88 4.72 -11.25
C LEU A 223 5.13 4.07 -9.87
N THR A 224 4.84 4.81 -8.81
CA THR A 224 4.94 4.41 -7.41
C THR A 224 4.16 3.15 -7.07
N HIS A 225 2.93 2.96 -7.56
CA HIS A 225 2.13 1.76 -7.27
C HIS A 225 2.72 0.50 -7.92
N ARG A 226 3.21 0.61 -9.15
CA ARG A 226 3.78 -0.54 -9.89
C ARG A 226 5.08 -1.00 -9.28
N VAL A 227 5.98 -0.06 -9.01
CA VAL A 227 7.29 -0.34 -8.43
C VAL A 227 7.12 -0.91 -7.02
N LYS A 228 6.35 -0.23 -6.16
CA LYS A 228 6.19 -0.67 -4.76
C LYS A 228 5.49 -2.02 -4.63
N THR A 229 4.56 -2.35 -5.54
CA THR A 229 3.84 -3.63 -5.50
C THR A 229 4.65 -4.80 -6.02
N MET A 230 5.43 -4.65 -7.09
CA MET A 230 6.32 -5.75 -7.51
C MET A 230 7.39 -5.98 -6.45
N PHE A 231 8.04 -4.91 -6.04
CA PHE A 231 9.10 -4.97 -5.06
C PHE A 231 8.61 -5.53 -3.72
N GLY A 232 7.50 -5.01 -3.20
CA GLY A 232 6.90 -5.50 -1.97
C GLY A 232 6.37 -6.93 -2.09
N PHE A 233 5.92 -7.37 -3.27
CA PHE A 233 5.51 -8.76 -3.47
C PHE A 233 6.70 -9.72 -3.32
N ASP A 234 7.85 -9.40 -3.93
CA ASP A 234 9.02 -10.26 -3.88
C ASP A 234 9.53 -10.41 -2.43
N GLU A 235 9.59 -9.31 -1.67
CA GLU A 235 9.94 -9.31 -0.24
C GLU A 235 8.93 -10.10 0.61
N LEU A 236 7.64 -9.95 0.33
CA LEU A 236 6.58 -10.65 1.05
C LEU A 236 6.60 -12.15 0.78
N ALA A 237 6.79 -12.56 -0.47
CA ALA A 237 6.81 -13.96 -0.86
C ALA A 237 8.03 -14.70 -0.29
N ALA A 238 9.19 -14.03 -0.24
CA ALA A 238 10.40 -14.57 0.39
C ALA A 238 10.25 -14.88 1.90
N ALA A 239 9.19 -14.37 2.55
CA ALA A 239 8.91 -14.63 3.96
C ALA A 239 8.27 -16.00 4.24
N VAL A 240 7.91 -16.78 3.21
CA VAL A 240 7.29 -18.10 3.34
C VAL A 240 7.92 -19.12 2.39
N ASP A 241 7.90 -20.40 2.75
CA ASP A 241 8.39 -21.49 1.90
C ASP A 241 7.25 -22.09 1.05
N GLU A 242 6.78 -21.31 0.07
CA GLU A 242 5.60 -21.63 -0.75
C GLU A 242 5.86 -21.39 -2.26
N GLU A 243 6.96 -21.93 -2.79
CA GLU A 243 7.47 -21.66 -4.16
C GLU A 243 6.38 -21.77 -5.25
N ALA A 244 5.53 -22.80 -5.18
CA ALA A 244 4.47 -23.01 -6.15
C ALA A 244 3.41 -21.90 -6.11
N LYS A 245 3.03 -21.44 -4.91
CA LYS A 245 2.06 -20.34 -4.73
C LYS A 245 2.69 -19.01 -5.11
N GLU A 246 3.93 -18.75 -4.69
CA GLU A 246 4.69 -17.56 -5.10
C GLU A 246 4.68 -17.43 -6.63
N LYS A 247 5.10 -18.49 -7.33
CA LYS A 247 5.15 -18.48 -8.79
C LYS A 247 3.78 -18.26 -9.42
N ALA A 248 2.73 -18.88 -8.88
CA ALA A 248 1.37 -18.69 -9.37
C ALA A 248 0.87 -17.26 -9.17
N ALA A 249 1.07 -16.69 -7.98
CA ALA A 249 0.70 -15.33 -7.64
C ALA A 249 1.49 -14.31 -8.47
N TYR A 250 2.80 -14.48 -8.61
CA TYR A 250 3.65 -13.62 -9.42
C TYR A 250 3.23 -13.59 -10.89
N ASN A 251 2.95 -14.76 -11.44
CA ASN A 251 2.48 -14.90 -12.82
C ASN A 251 1.19 -14.14 -13.09
N LYS A 252 0.33 -14.00 -12.08
CA LYS A 252 -0.90 -13.21 -12.15
C LYS A 252 -0.63 -11.72 -11.93
N LEU A 253 0.09 -11.37 -10.87
CA LEU A 253 0.33 -10.00 -10.43
C LEU A 253 1.01 -9.14 -11.49
N ARG A 254 2.04 -9.68 -12.16
CA ARG A 254 2.85 -8.95 -13.15
C ARG A 254 2.05 -8.43 -14.36
N PHE A 255 0.84 -8.92 -14.59
CA PHE A 255 -0.05 -8.42 -15.64
C PHE A 255 -1.17 -7.51 -15.09
N MET A 256 -1.42 -7.53 -13.78
CA MET A 256 -2.46 -6.71 -13.15
C MET A 256 -2.05 -5.24 -12.96
N ILE A 257 -0.76 -4.99 -12.84
CA ILE A 257 -0.15 -3.69 -12.53
C ILE A 257 0.17 -2.87 -13.78
#